data_AF-A0A6N8XGA7-F1
#
_entry.id   AF-A0A6N8XGA7-F1
#
_cell.length_a   1.000
_cell.length_b   1.000
_cell.length_c   1.000
_cell.angle_alpha   90.00
_cell.angle_beta   90.00
_cell.angle_gamma   90.00
#
_symmetry.space_group_name_H-M   'P 1'
#
loop_
_entity.id
_entity.type
_entity.pdbx_description
1 polymer ?
#
loop_
_entity_poly.entity_id
_entity_poly.type
_entity_poly.pdbx_seq_one_letter_code
_entity_poly.pdbx_strand_id
1 'polypeptide(L)'
;MPDPKRQPPGRSYDDVVDVHTDLTAADVFRILGRCLVYIRPHWRLFALKFGLMLGSFAPLLVVPWPIKILVDHVVLQHPLAQSTIRFPPFFEPFVAGVAGLDPFGLLLATLALLGVLVILFGAGTGDPRGNMAFLAQGQDTATQSENLISAGWSMAGGVWGLADLLCNIRLVQRVTDAFRTHLFHRLIRLPMPVLDDQRIGDSIYRTMYDAPSVQGICFDITLMPVV
;
A
#
# COMPACT_ATOMS: atom_id res chain seq x y z
N MET A 1 37.99 29.35 30.94
CA MET A 1 36.60 28.83 30.89
C MET A 1 35.71 29.98 30.45
N PRO A 2 35.18 30.00 29.21
CA PRO A 2 34.40 31.13 28.71
C PRO A 2 32.92 31.00 29.08
N ASP A 3 32.32 32.14 29.36
CA ASP A 3 30.93 32.39 29.77
C ASP A 3 29.97 32.24 28.57
N PRO A 4 28.89 31.42 28.64
CA PRO A 4 28.03 31.12 27.50
C PRO A 4 26.94 32.18 27.22
N LYS A 5 26.96 33.38 27.79
CA LYS A 5 25.87 34.36 27.63
C LYS A 5 26.32 35.76 27.22
N ARG A 6 26.68 35.95 25.95
CA ARG A 6 26.60 37.25 25.26
C ARG A 6 26.60 37.09 23.74
N GLN A 7 25.40 37.02 23.16
CA GLN A 7 25.18 37.27 21.72
C GLN A 7 24.90 38.78 21.50
N PRO A 8 25.44 39.41 20.45
CA PRO A 8 25.25 40.83 20.16
C PRO A 8 23.83 41.15 19.64
N PRO A 9 23.34 42.41 19.71
CA PRO A 9 21.99 42.75 19.30
C PRO A 9 21.91 42.92 17.78
N GLY A 10 21.53 41.86 17.11
CA GLY A 10 21.12 41.86 15.71
C GLY A 10 20.21 40.65 15.53
N ARG A 11 18.94 40.89 15.14
CA ARG A 11 17.85 39.92 14.92
C ARG A 11 18.30 38.46 15.12
N SER A 12 18.11 37.96 16.34
CA SER A 12 18.14 36.52 16.58
C SER A 12 16.94 35.97 15.83
N TYR A 13 17.17 35.41 14.65
CA TYR A 13 16.19 34.50 14.07
C TYR A 13 16.10 33.34 15.06
N ASP A 14 15.00 33.28 15.79
CA ASP A 14 14.70 32.20 16.70
C ASP A 14 14.41 30.98 15.81
N ASP A 15 15.47 30.29 15.42
CA ASP A 15 15.47 28.98 14.76
C ASP A 15 15.01 27.96 15.81
N VAL A 16 13.80 28.14 16.35
CA VAL A 16 13.13 27.22 17.27
C VAL A 16 12.65 26.03 16.43
N VAL A 17 13.62 25.32 15.84
CA VAL A 17 13.55 23.89 15.65
C VAL A 17 13.37 23.31 17.06
N ASP A 18 12.33 22.50 17.23
CA ASP A 18 11.93 21.90 18.51
C ASP A 18 13.12 21.61 19.43
N VAL A 19 13.20 22.35 20.55
CA VAL A 19 14.27 22.18 21.57
C VAL A 19 14.08 20.87 22.36
N HIS A 20 12.93 20.21 22.18
CA HIS A 20 12.57 18.93 22.78
C HIS A 20 12.55 17.82 21.72
N THR A 21 13.74 17.31 21.37
CA THR A 21 13.88 16.19 20.42
C THR A 21 13.56 14.83 21.04
N ASP A 22 13.41 14.76 22.37
CA ASP A 22 13.11 13.53 23.10
C ASP A 22 11.61 13.21 22.99
N LEU A 23 11.25 12.44 21.96
CA LEU A 23 9.90 11.92 21.80
C LEU A 23 9.70 10.71 22.72
N THR A 24 8.75 10.83 23.66
CA THR A 24 8.31 9.66 24.43
C THR A 24 7.44 8.77 23.56
N ALA A 25 7.39 7.46 23.83
CA ALA A 25 6.52 6.53 23.10
C ALA A 25 5.05 7.00 23.04
N ALA A 26 4.55 7.63 24.11
CA ALA A 26 3.20 8.20 24.16
C ALA A 26 2.99 9.34 23.14
N ASP A 27 3.99 10.19 22.93
CA ASP A 27 3.94 11.28 21.96
C ASP A 27 3.94 10.74 20.53
N VAL A 28 4.73 9.71 20.27
CA VAL A 28 4.72 8.98 18.99
C VAL A 28 3.32 8.42 18.73
N PHE A 29 2.74 7.64 19.65
CA PHE A 29 1.38 7.10 19.47
C PHE A 29 0.32 8.20 19.26
N ARG A 30 0.46 9.34 19.93
CA ARG A 30 -0.44 10.49 19.74
C ARG A 30 -0.31 11.08 18.33
N ILE A 31 0.91 11.20 17.80
CA ILE A 31 1.15 11.67 16.44
C ILE A 31 0.58 10.67 15.43
N LEU A 32 0.86 9.38 15.61
CA LEU A 32 0.32 8.30 14.78
C LEU A 32 -1.22 8.34 14.73
N GLY A 33 -1.86 8.43 15.89
CA GLY A 33 -3.32 8.54 15.99
C GLY A 33 -3.88 9.78 15.28
N ARG A 34 -3.17 10.91 15.31
CA ARG A 34 -3.58 12.13 14.57
C ARG A 34 -3.44 11.96 13.06
N CYS A 35 -2.41 11.27 12.58
CA CYS A 35 -2.24 10.98 11.15
C CYS A 35 -3.40 10.11 10.62
N LEU A 36 -3.82 9.10 11.39
CA LEU A 36 -4.93 8.21 11.02
C LEU A 36 -6.28 8.94 10.83
N VAL A 37 -6.48 10.10 11.46
CA VAL A 37 -7.70 10.91 11.27
C VAL A 37 -7.89 11.31 9.80
N TYR A 38 -6.80 11.49 9.04
CA TYR A 38 -6.87 11.86 7.62
C TYR A 38 -7.33 10.73 6.70
N ILE A 39 -7.34 9.48 7.15
CA ILE A 39 -7.90 8.35 6.41
C ILE A 39 -9.44 8.37 6.48
N ARG A 40 -10.00 8.84 7.60
CA ARG A 40 -11.45 8.75 7.91
C ARG A 40 -12.36 9.35 6.82
N PRO A 41 -12.08 10.52 6.23
CA PRO A 41 -12.90 11.07 5.15
C PRO A 41 -12.92 10.19 3.89
N HIS A 42 -11.94 9.29 3.73
CA HIS A 42 -11.73 8.46 2.54
C HIS A 42 -11.93 6.97 2.85
N TRP A 43 -12.67 6.66 3.91
CA TRP A 43 -12.87 5.29 4.41
C TRP A 43 -13.40 4.31 3.34
N ARG A 44 -14.18 4.78 2.36
CA ARG A 44 -14.68 3.93 1.26
C ARG A 44 -13.56 3.40 0.37
N LEU A 45 -12.60 4.27 0.02
CA LEU A 45 -11.43 3.87 -0.76
C LEU A 45 -10.49 3.01 0.08
N PHE A 46 -10.36 3.32 1.36
CA PHE A 46 -9.61 2.49 2.29
C PHE A 46 -10.22 1.09 2.40
N ALA A 47 -11.54 0.98 2.59
CA ALA A 47 -12.25 -0.30 2.65
C ALA A 47 -12.15 -1.07 1.33
N LEU A 48 -12.21 -0.38 0.19
CA LEU A 48 -12.00 -0.99 -1.13
C LEU A 48 -10.58 -1.54 -1.25
N LYS A 49 -9.54 -0.76 -0.91
CA LYS A 49 -8.15 -1.21 -0.90
C LYS A 49 -7.96 -2.41 0.03
N PHE A 50 -8.51 -2.34 1.24
CA PHE A 50 -8.45 -3.44 2.20
C PHE A 50 -9.14 -4.71 1.66
N GLY A 51 -10.32 -4.58 1.03
CA GLY A 51 -11.03 -5.68 0.41
C GLY A 51 -10.28 -6.29 -0.79
N LEU A 52 -9.69 -5.45 -1.64
CA LEU A 52 -8.85 -5.89 -2.76
C LEU A 52 -7.60 -6.64 -2.27
N MET A 53 -6.97 -6.13 -1.21
CA MET A 53 -5.83 -6.78 -0.55
C MET A 53 -6.21 -8.15 0.01
N LEU A 54 -7.35 -8.28 0.70
CA LEU A 54 -7.84 -9.56 1.18
C LEU A 54 -8.16 -10.52 0.01
N GLY A 55 -8.74 -10.01 -1.08
CA GLY A 55 -9.01 -10.78 -2.29
C GLY A 55 -7.75 -11.32 -2.96
N SER A 56 -6.61 -10.65 -2.79
CA SER A 56 -5.31 -11.10 -3.33
C SER A 56 -4.82 -12.42 -2.72
N PHE A 57 -5.39 -12.89 -1.61
CA PHE A 57 -5.11 -14.21 -1.04
C PHE A 57 -5.90 -15.34 -1.71
N ALA A 58 -6.90 -15.05 -2.55
CA ALA A 58 -7.72 -16.07 -3.20
C ALA A 58 -6.91 -17.11 -4.02
N PRO A 59 -5.88 -16.71 -4.81
CA PRO A 59 -5.07 -17.67 -5.57
C PRO A 59 -4.34 -18.68 -4.69
N LEU A 60 -3.90 -18.28 -3.49
CA LEU A 60 -3.24 -19.19 -2.55
C LEU A 60 -4.14 -20.37 -2.19
N LEU A 61 -5.45 -20.14 -2.12
CA LEU A 61 -6.44 -21.17 -1.82
C LEU A 61 -6.82 -22.01 -3.05
N VAL A 62 -6.84 -21.39 -4.24
CA VAL A 62 -7.32 -22.04 -5.47
C VAL A 62 -6.22 -22.83 -6.18
N VAL A 63 -5.00 -22.30 -6.31
CA VAL A 63 -3.88 -22.87 -7.10
C VAL A 63 -3.50 -24.31 -6.74
N PRO A 64 -3.52 -24.76 -5.47
CA PRO A 64 -3.18 -26.14 -5.13
C PRO A 64 -4.09 -27.19 -5.80
N TRP A 65 -5.35 -26.86 -6.08
CA TRP A 65 -6.34 -27.83 -6.56
C TRP A 65 -6.19 -28.19 -8.05
N PRO A 66 -6.02 -27.22 -8.98
CA PRO A 66 -5.71 -27.54 -10.37
C PRO A 66 -4.42 -28.36 -10.50
N ILE A 67 -3.39 -28.04 -9.70
CA ILE A 67 -2.12 -28.79 -9.69
C ILE A 67 -2.39 -30.24 -9.27
N LYS A 68 -3.18 -30.45 -8.21
CA LYS A 68 -3.58 -31.79 -7.77
C LYS A 68 -4.32 -32.56 -8.85
N ILE A 69 -5.27 -31.93 -9.57
CA ILE A 69 -5.98 -32.59 -10.67
C ILE A 69 -5.00 -33.01 -11.77
N LEU A 70 -4.08 -32.13 -12.13
CA LEU A 70 -3.09 -32.40 -13.19
C LEU A 70 -2.23 -33.62 -12.82
N VAL A 71 -1.74 -33.70 -11.58
CA VAL A 71 -0.95 -34.86 -11.12
C VAL A 71 -1.81 -36.13 -11.04
N ASP A 72 -2.91 -36.09 -10.30
CA ASP A 72 -3.66 -37.31 -9.95
C ASP A 72 -4.45 -37.88 -11.15
N HIS A 73 -4.98 -37.03 -12.01
CA HIS A 73 -5.97 -37.44 -13.01
C HIS A 73 -5.45 -37.36 -14.44
N VAL A 74 -4.50 -36.45 -14.73
CA VAL A 74 -3.88 -36.38 -16.07
C VAL A 74 -2.63 -37.25 -16.12
N VAL A 75 -1.72 -37.14 -15.14
CA VAL A 75 -0.46 -37.89 -15.14
C VAL A 75 -0.66 -39.32 -14.65
N LEU A 76 -1.33 -39.51 -13.50
CA LEU A 76 -1.56 -40.84 -12.93
C LEU A 76 -2.81 -41.54 -13.50
N GLN A 77 -3.59 -40.87 -14.35
CA GLN A 77 -4.78 -41.40 -15.03
C GLN A 77 -5.83 -42.02 -14.10
N HIS A 78 -5.93 -41.57 -12.85
CA HIS A 78 -7.02 -41.98 -11.97
C HIS A 78 -8.34 -41.34 -12.40
N PRO A 79 -9.47 -42.08 -12.42
CA PRO A 79 -10.77 -41.50 -12.75
C PRO A 79 -11.23 -40.51 -11.66
N LEU A 80 -11.68 -39.31 -12.06
CA LEU A 80 -12.17 -38.28 -11.13
C LEU A 80 -13.30 -38.77 -10.22
N ALA A 81 -14.18 -39.62 -10.77
CA ALA A 81 -15.32 -40.21 -10.07
C ALA A 81 -14.93 -41.15 -8.92
N GLN A 82 -13.68 -41.63 -8.89
CA GLN A 82 -13.18 -42.56 -7.87
C GLN A 82 -12.26 -41.88 -6.84
N SER A 83 -12.14 -40.55 -6.88
CA SER A 83 -11.27 -39.82 -5.95
C SER A 83 -11.76 -39.94 -4.50
N THR A 84 -10.92 -40.49 -3.63
CA THR A 84 -11.22 -40.66 -2.19
C THR A 84 -11.23 -39.34 -1.42
N ILE A 85 -10.57 -38.31 -1.96
CA ILE A 85 -10.41 -37.01 -1.31
C ILE A 85 -11.40 -36.01 -1.91
N ARG A 86 -12.36 -35.59 -1.09
CA ARG A 86 -13.35 -34.57 -1.46
C ARG A 86 -12.70 -33.22 -1.72
N PHE A 87 -13.08 -32.57 -2.82
CA PHE A 87 -12.69 -31.18 -3.11
C PHE A 87 -13.46 -30.19 -2.23
N PRO A 88 -12.91 -29.00 -1.95
CA PRO A 88 -13.62 -27.97 -1.21
C PRO A 88 -14.87 -27.48 -1.96
N PRO A 89 -15.90 -27.00 -1.24
CA PRO A 89 -17.17 -26.58 -1.84
C PRO A 89 -17.03 -25.44 -2.87
N PHE A 90 -16.01 -24.58 -2.74
CA PHE A 90 -15.76 -23.51 -3.72
C PHE A 90 -15.20 -24.04 -5.05
N PHE A 91 -14.61 -25.24 -5.06
CA PHE A 91 -13.97 -25.84 -6.22
C PHE A 91 -14.82 -26.96 -6.84
N GLU A 92 -15.76 -27.53 -6.09
CA GLU A 92 -16.77 -28.49 -6.56
C GLU A 92 -17.48 -28.10 -7.87
N PRO A 93 -17.92 -26.84 -8.13
CA PRO A 93 -18.61 -26.53 -9.40
C PRO A 93 -17.71 -26.70 -10.62
N PHE A 94 -16.41 -26.39 -10.50
CA PHE A 94 -15.45 -26.64 -11.58
C PHE A 94 -15.29 -28.13 -11.81
N VAL A 95 -15.10 -28.91 -10.73
CA VAL A 95 -14.94 -30.37 -10.77
C VAL A 95 -16.15 -31.05 -11.41
N ALA A 96 -17.37 -30.66 -11.01
CA ALA A 96 -18.61 -31.18 -11.57
C ALA A 96 -18.72 -30.91 -13.08
N GLY A 97 -18.25 -29.75 -13.54
CA GLY A 97 -18.21 -29.39 -14.95
C GLY A 97 -17.21 -30.20 -15.79
N VAL A 98 -16.15 -30.74 -15.18
CA VAL A 98 -15.07 -31.48 -15.90
C VAL A 98 -15.06 -32.99 -15.62
N ALA A 99 -15.90 -33.49 -14.71
CA ALA A 99 -15.88 -34.88 -14.23
C ALA A 99 -16.10 -35.96 -15.32
N GLY A 100 -16.67 -35.60 -16.47
CA GLY A 100 -16.91 -36.51 -17.59
C GLY A 100 -15.95 -36.37 -18.77
N LEU A 101 -14.92 -35.52 -18.66
CA LEU A 101 -13.96 -35.28 -19.75
C LEU A 101 -12.88 -36.36 -19.79
N ASP A 102 -12.40 -36.64 -21.01
CA ASP A 102 -11.20 -37.46 -21.26
C ASP A 102 -9.94 -36.79 -20.65
N PRO A 103 -8.84 -37.52 -20.32
CA PRO A 103 -7.66 -36.93 -19.66
C PRO A 103 -7.09 -35.72 -20.40
N PHE A 104 -7.15 -35.72 -21.74
CA PHE A 104 -6.73 -34.56 -22.54
C PHE A 104 -7.68 -33.35 -22.38
N GLY A 105 -9.00 -33.59 -22.35
CA GLY A 105 -9.99 -32.54 -22.09
C GLY A 105 -9.85 -31.95 -20.68
N LEU A 106 -9.56 -32.81 -19.70
CA LEU A 106 -9.26 -32.40 -18.33
C LEU A 106 -7.99 -31.53 -18.24
N LEU A 107 -6.93 -31.92 -18.96
CA LEU A 107 -5.69 -31.13 -19.06
C LEU A 107 -5.98 -29.73 -19.61
N LEU A 108 -6.69 -29.62 -20.73
CA LEU A 108 -7.00 -28.32 -21.33
C LEU A 108 -7.86 -27.45 -20.40
N ALA A 109 -8.87 -28.02 -19.74
CA ALA A 109 -9.73 -27.29 -18.82
C ALA A 109 -8.96 -26.78 -17.58
N THR A 110 -8.11 -27.62 -17.00
CA THR A 110 -7.28 -27.24 -15.83
C THR A 110 -6.20 -26.23 -16.19
N LEU A 111 -5.56 -26.38 -17.36
CA LEU A 111 -4.60 -25.42 -17.86
C LEU A 111 -5.26 -24.07 -18.20
N ALA A 112 -6.46 -24.09 -18.78
CA ALA A 112 -7.25 -22.88 -19.04
C ALA A 112 -7.60 -22.16 -17.74
N LEU A 113 -8.01 -22.89 -16.70
CA LEU A 113 -8.27 -22.33 -15.38
C LEU A 113 -7.02 -21.67 -14.79
N LEU A 114 -5.86 -22.34 -14.86
CA LEU A 114 -4.59 -21.76 -14.42
C LEU A 114 -4.21 -20.52 -15.23
N GLY A 115 -4.42 -20.54 -16.55
CA GLY A 115 -4.21 -19.37 -17.42
C GLY A 115 -5.09 -18.19 -17.03
N VAL A 116 -6.37 -18.43 -16.73
CA VAL A 116 -7.30 -17.41 -16.23
C VAL A 116 -6.83 -16.84 -14.89
N LEU A 117 -6.37 -17.69 -13.97
CA LEU A 117 -5.81 -17.23 -12.69
C LEU A 117 -4.56 -16.36 -12.88
N VAL A 118 -3.67 -16.73 -13.80
CA VAL A 118 -2.48 -15.94 -14.13
C VAL A 118 -2.86 -14.59 -14.75
N ILE A 119 -3.87 -14.52 -15.60
CA ILE A 119 -4.33 -13.24 -16.17
C ILE A 119 -4.97 -12.36 -15.08
N LEU A 120 -5.81 -12.94 -14.22
CA LEU A 120 -6.53 -12.20 -13.21
C LEU A 120 -5.64 -11.76 -12.05
N PHE A 121 -4.80 -12.64 -11.52
CA PHE A 121 -4.00 -12.39 -10.31
C PHE A 121 -2.50 -12.29 -10.56
N GLY A 122 -2.05 -12.48 -11.80
CA GLY A 122 -0.64 -12.51 -12.15
C GLY A 122 0.00 -13.86 -11.88
N ALA A 123 1.15 -14.10 -12.53
CA ALA A 123 2.09 -15.07 -12.01
C ALA A 123 2.66 -14.43 -10.74
N GLY A 124 2.30 -14.96 -9.55
CA GLY A 124 2.76 -14.43 -8.27
C GLY A 124 4.26 -14.15 -8.37
N THR A 125 4.63 -12.86 -8.36
CA THR A 125 6.03 -12.50 -8.32
C THR A 125 6.52 -13.05 -6.98
N GLY A 126 7.61 -13.82 -6.97
CA GLY A 126 8.15 -14.40 -5.73
C GLY A 126 8.62 -13.35 -4.70
N ASP A 127 8.26 -12.07 -4.89
CA ASP A 127 8.48 -10.98 -3.96
C ASP A 127 7.30 -10.91 -2.97
N PRO A 128 7.54 -11.09 -1.67
CA PRO A 128 6.53 -10.92 -0.62
C PRO A 128 5.82 -9.57 -0.65
N ARG A 129 6.43 -8.57 -1.28
CA ARG A 129 5.89 -7.22 -1.37
C ARG A 129 4.97 -7.01 -2.58
N GLY A 130 4.87 -7.99 -3.46
CA GLY A 130 4.00 -7.97 -4.64
C GLY A 130 4.45 -6.99 -5.74
N ASN A 131 3.50 -6.52 -6.53
CA ASN A 131 3.74 -5.54 -7.59
C ASN A 131 3.89 -4.13 -7.00
N MET A 132 5.06 -3.54 -7.21
CA MET A 132 5.31 -2.14 -6.89
C MET A 132 5.35 -1.28 -8.13
N ALA A 133 4.75 -0.11 -8.06
CA ALA A 133 4.89 0.93 -9.06
C ALA A 133 5.63 2.11 -8.42
N PHE A 134 6.78 2.44 -8.99
CA PHE A 134 7.53 3.65 -8.68
C PHE A 134 7.80 4.39 -9.99
N LEU A 135 7.88 5.71 -9.88
CA LEU A 135 8.43 6.57 -10.92
C LEU A 135 9.95 6.58 -10.82
N ALA A 136 10.60 6.89 -11.94
CA ALA A 136 12.03 7.18 -11.93
C ALA A 136 12.29 8.40 -11.03
N GLN A 137 13.25 8.27 -10.11
CA GLN A 137 13.50 9.26 -9.08
C GLN A 137 14.92 9.84 -9.15
N GLY A 138 15.03 11.17 -9.07
CA GLY A 138 16.31 11.89 -8.98
C GLY A 138 16.85 12.04 -7.56
N GLN A 139 18.02 12.67 -7.44
CA GLN A 139 18.63 13.02 -6.15
C GLN A 139 18.00 14.29 -5.53
N ASP A 140 17.14 14.98 -6.26
CA ASP A 140 16.39 16.15 -5.82
C ASP A 140 15.14 15.74 -5.03
N THR A 141 14.83 16.50 -3.98
CA THR A 141 13.71 16.21 -3.07
C THR A 141 12.34 16.36 -3.73
N ALA A 142 12.26 17.12 -4.82
CA ALA A 142 11.03 17.28 -5.59
C ALA A 142 10.60 15.97 -6.24
N THR A 143 11.49 15.35 -7.01
CA THR A 143 11.21 14.06 -7.64
C THR A 143 10.94 12.97 -6.60
N GLN A 144 11.64 12.98 -5.44
CA GLN A 144 11.36 12.02 -4.37
C GLN A 144 9.95 12.16 -3.81
N SER A 145 9.51 13.40 -3.56
CA SER A 145 8.17 13.67 -3.02
C SER A 145 7.05 13.32 -4.01
N GLU A 146 7.29 13.48 -5.31
CA GLU A 146 6.36 13.09 -6.37
C GLU A 146 6.26 11.56 -6.47
N ASN A 147 7.39 10.88 -6.37
CA ASN A 147 7.42 9.43 -6.34
C ASN A 147 6.70 8.90 -5.10
N LEU A 148 6.89 9.50 -3.91
CA LEU A 148 6.11 9.12 -2.74
C LEU A 148 4.61 9.17 -3.02
N ILE A 149 4.09 10.27 -3.57
CA ILE A 149 2.65 10.43 -3.82
C ILE A 149 2.12 9.46 -4.89
N SER A 150 2.94 9.16 -5.89
CA SER A 150 2.54 8.38 -7.06
C SER A 150 2.90 6.91 -6.94
N ALA A 151 3.73 6.56 -5.97
CA ALA A 151 4.09 5.18 -5.68
C ALA A 151 2.87 4.43 -5.18
N GLY A 152 2.77 3.18 -5.59
CA GLY A 152 1.74 2.29 -5.12
C GLY A 152 2.21 0.86 -5.09
N TRP A 153 1.47 0.05 -4.37
CA TRP A 153 1.75 -1.37 -4.25
C TRP A 153 0.47 -2.21 -4.27
N SER A 154 0.64 -3.45 -4.71
CA SER A 154 -0.39 -4.48 -4.71
C SER A 154 0.25 -5.84 -4.42
N MET A 155 -0.37 -6.64 -3.56
CA MET A 155 0.13 -8.00 -3.25
C MET A 155 -0.14 -8.98 -4.40
N ALA A 156 -1.18 -8.73 -5.20
CA ALA A 156 -1.47 -9.50 -6.42
C ALA A 156 -0.90 -8.80 -7.65
N GLY A 157 -0.71 -9.57 -8.72
CA GLY A 157 -0.48 -9.07 -10.07
C GLY A 157 -1.72 -9.17 -10.94
N GLY A 158 -1.50 -9.20 -12.25
CA GLY A 158 -2.58 -9.31 -13.23
C GLY A 158 -3.57 -8.14 -13.16
N VAL A 159 -4.80 -8.37 -13.63
CA VAL A 159 -5.86 -7.35 -13.66
C VAL A 159 -6.29 -6.95 -12.24
N TRP A 160 -6.37 -7.90 -11.32
CA TRP A 160 -6.71 -7.66 -9.91
C TRP A 160 -5.68 -6.76 -9.24
N GLY A 161 -4.40 -7.07 -9.45
CA GLY A 161 -3.31 -6.28 -8.91
C GLY A 161 -3.23 -4.88 -9.47
N LEU A 162 -3.56 -4.68 -10.75
CA LEU A 162 -3.68 -3.35 -11.34
C LEU A 162 -4.81 -2.54 -10.70
N ALA A 163 -5.97 -3.16 -10.45
CA ALA A 163 -7.08 -2.50 -9.77
C ALA A 163 -6.71 -2.11 -8.32
N ASP A 164 -6.05 -3.02 -7.60
CA ASP A 164 -5.56 -2.80 -6.24
C ASP A 164 -4.51 -1.66 -6.19
N LEU A 165 -3.56 -1.67 -7.12
CA LEU A 165 -2.54 -0.65 -7.28
C LEU A 165 -3.15 0.73 -7.56
N LEU A 166 -4.07 0.84 -8.51
CA LEU A 166 -4.74 2.10 -8.85
C LEU A 166 -5.59 2.62 -7.68
N CYS A 167 -6.22 1.72 -6.93
CA CYS A 167 -6.94 2.08 -5.71
C CYS A 167 -5.99 2.64 -4.64
N ASN A 168 -4.82 2.01 -4.47
CA ASN A 168 -3.79 2.45 -3.53
C ASN A 168 -3.26 3.84 -3.89
N ILE A 169 -2.82 4.06 -5.13
CA ILE A 169 -2.31 5.36 -5.61
C ILE A 169 -3.35 6.46 -5.38
N ARG A 170 -4.62 6.23 -5.74
CA ARG A 170 -5.70 7.21 -5.54
C ARG A 170 -5.96 7.51 -4.05
N LEU A 171 -5.87 6.50 -3.20
CA LEU A 171 -6.08 6.68 -1.77
C LEU A 171 -4.93 7.49 -1.16
N VAL A 172 -3.69 7.16 -1.50
CA VAL A 172 -2.47 7.88 -1.10
C VAL A 172 -2.54 9.34 -1.50
N GLN A 173 -2.82 9.61 -2.78
CA GLN A 173 -2.93 10.96 -3.33
C GLN A 173 -3.97 11.79 -2.58
N ARG A 174 -5.16 11.24 -2.32
CA ARG A 174 -6.23 11.97 -1.62
C ARG A 174 -5.88 12.29 -0.16
N VAL A 175 -5.27 11.35 0.56
CA VAL A 175 -4.84 11.57 1.95
C VAL A 175 -3.77 12.67 2.01
N THR A 176 -2.77 12.60 1.14
CA THR A 176 -1.68 13.59 1.08
C THR A 176 -2.18 14.97 0.65
N ASP A 177 -3.07 15.04 -0.33
CA ASP A 177 -3.68 16.31 -0.77
C ASP A 177 -4.53 16.96 0.32
N ALA A 178 -5.34 16.18 1.04
CA ALA A 178 -6.10 16.66 2.19
C ALA A 178 -5.19 17.19 3.30
N PHE A 179 -4.06 16.51 3.56
CA PHE A 179 -3.08 16.93 4.55
C PHE A 179 -2.37 18.23 4.14
N ARG A 180 -1.89 18.31 2.89
CA ARG A 180 -1.26 19.52 2.33
C ARG A 180 -2.19 20.72 2.37
N THR A 181 -3.45 20.53 1.97
CA THR A 181 -4.47 21.59 2.01
C THR A 181 -4.70 22.09 3.43
N HIS A 182 -4.79 21.18 4.40
CA HIS A 182 -4.98 21.56 5.80
C HIS A 182 -3.78 22.30 6.39
N LEU A 183 -2.54 21.83 6.13
CA LEU A 183 -1.32 22.51 6.54
C LEU A 183 -1.22 23.91 5.91
N PHE A 184 -1.45 24.01 4.61
CA PHE A 184 -1.40 25.29 3.90
C PHE A 184 -2.46 26.27 4.43
N HIS A 185 -3.70 25.82 4.65
CA HIS A 185 -4.75 26.65 5.23
C HIS A 185 -4.42 27.15 6.63
N ARG A 186 -3.67 26.37 7.42
CA ARG A 186 -3.22 26.78 8.75
C ARG A 186 -2.04 27.75 8.68
N LEU A 187 -1.11 27.51 7.76
CA LEU A 187 0.05 28.38 7.50
C LEU A 187 -0.40 29.81 7.14
N ILE A 188 -1.36 29.96 6.22
CA ILE A 188 -1.87 31.28 5.80
C ILE A 188 -2.67 32.03 6.88
N ARG A 189 -3.04 31.34 7.98
CA ARG A 189 -3.81 31.90 9.10
C ARG A 189 -2.93 32.19 10.32
N LEU A 190 -1.62 31.97 10.23
CA LEU A 190 -0.71 32.29 11.33
C LEU A 190 -0.59 33.81 11.52
N PRO A 191 -0.40 34.29 12.77
CA PRO A 191 -0.13 35.69 13.04
C PRO A 191 1.13 36.17 12.31
N MET A 192 1.11 37.40 11.79
CA MET A 192 2.25 38.02 11.10
C MET A 192 3.58 37.96 11.86
N PRO A 193 3.62 38.11 13.20
CA PRO A 193 4.87 37.96 13.95
C PRO A 193 5.50 36.55 13.82
N VAL A 194 4.66 35.50 13.87
CA VAL A 194 5.13 34.10 13.74
C VAL A 194 5.64 33.83 12.32
N LEU A 195 5.01 34.45 11.33
CA LEU A 195 5.39 34.30 9.93
C LEU A 195 6.65 35.13 9.57
N ASP A 196 6.93 36.21 10.30
CA ASP A 196 8.15 37.01 10.15
C ASP A 196 9.35 36.35 10.84
N ASP A 197 9.11 35.67 11.98
CA ASP A 197 10.14 34.93 12.72
C ASP A 197 10.62 33.68 11.96
N GLN A 198 9.74 32.99 11.22
CA GLN A 198 10.11 31.84 10.41
C GLN A 198 10.36 32.20 8.94
N ARG A 199 11.38 31.58 8.32
CA ARG A 199 11.59 31.69 6.87
C ARG A 199 10.39 31.09 6.13
N ILE A 200 9.60 31.94 5.47
CA ILE A 200 8.43 31.54 4.65
C ILE A 200 8.78 30.39 3.68
N GLY A 201 9.98 30.42 3.09
CA GLY A 201 10.46 29.36 2.20
C GLY A 201 10.59 27.99 2.87
N ASP A 202 11.01 27.92 4.14
CA ASP A 202 11.15 26.67 4.88
C ASP A 202 9.76 26.06 5.20
N SER A 203 8.82 26.89 5.65
CA SER A 203 7.44 26.45 5.92
C SER A 203 6.73 25.90 4.67
N ILE A 204 6.92 26.55 3.52
CA ILE A 204 6.38 26.08 2.23
C ILE A 204 7.09 24.79 1.81
N TYR A 205 8.43 24.74 1.93
CA TYR A 205 9.22 23.56 1.60
C TYR A 205 8.76 22.34 2.39
N ARG A 206 8.63 22.44 3.72
CA ARG A 206 8.14 21.33 4.57
C ARG A 206 6.71 20.92 4.22
N THR A 207 5.83 21.89 3.96
CA THR A 207 4.44 21.60 3.57
C THR A 207 4.38 20.85 2.23
N MET A 208 5.28 21.12 1.30
CA MET A 208 5.30 20.45 0.00
C MET A 208 6.04 19.12 0.04
N TYR A 209 7.25 19.08 0.60
CA TYR A 209 8.14 17.93 0.46
C TYR A 209 8.08 16.95 1.64
N ASP A 210 7.74 17.41 2.85
CA ASP A 210 7.62 16.51 4.01
C ASP A 210 6.21 15.95 4.17
N ALA A 211 5.18 16.69 3.77
CA ALA A 211 3.78 16.26 3.88
C ALA A 211 3.49 14.86 3.27
N PRO A 212 4.08 14.47 2.12
CA PRO A 212 3.91 13.12 1.57
C PRO A 212 4.34 12.00 2.51
N SER A 213 5.28 12.23 3.43
CA SER A 213 5.71 11.21 4.39
C SER A 213 4.58 10.69 5.30
N VAL A 214 3.51 11.48 5.47
CA VAL A 214 2.32 11.10 6.26
C VAL A 214 1.67 9.81 5.75
N GLN A 215 1.78 9.54 4.46
CA GLN A 215 1.19 8.37 3.84
C GLN A 215 1.85 7.08 4.33
N GLY A 216 3.19 7.06 4.48
CA GLY A 216 3.92 5.87 4.95
C GLY A 216 3.44 5.52 6.34
N ILE A 217 3.36 6.51 7.23
CA ILE A 217 2.81 6.36 8.57
C ILE A 217 1.38 5.80 8.53
N CYS A 218 0.50 6.41 7.74
CA CYS A 218 -0.90 6.01 7.65
C CYS A 218 -1.10 4.58 7.11
N PHE A 219 -0.39 4.21 6.04
CA PHE A 219 -0.60 2.95 5.33
C PHE A 219 0.24 1.80 5.89
N ASP A 220 1.45 2.05 6.38
CA ASP A 220 2.27 1.00 6.99
C ASP A 220 1.61 0.49 8.27
N ILE A 221 1.06 1.39 9.10
CA ILE A 221 0.36 1.01 10.34
C ILE A 221 -0.93 0.24 10.07
N THR A 222 -1.64 0.53 8.98
CA THR A 222 -3.00 0.03 8.75
C THR A 222 -3.10 -1.13 7.78
N LEU A 223 -2.34 -1.10 6.68
CA LEU A 223 -2.40 -2.07 5.58
C LEU A 223 -1.25 -3.07 5.60
N MET A 224 -0.10 -2.72 6.20
CA MET A 224 1.05 -3.63 6.38
C MET A 224 1.50 -3.67 7.85
N PRO A 225 0.65 -4.08 8.80
CA PRO A 225 1.03 -4.10 10.22
C PRO A 225 2.08 -5.17 10.56
N VAL A 226 2.44 -6.05 9.61
CA VAL A 226 3.36 -7.16 9.82
C VAL A 226 4.60 -6.98 8.95
N VAL A 227 5.63 -6.43 9.57
CA VAL A 227 7.03 -6.78 9.31
C VAL A 227 7.52 -7.60 10.48
#